data_AF-A0A4Q2Z528-F1
#
_entry.id   AF-A0A4Q2Z528-F1
#
_cell.length_a   1.000
_cell.length_b   1.000
_cell.length_c   1.000
_cell.angle_alpha   90.00
_cell.angle_beta   90.00
_cell.angle_gamma   90.00
#
_symmetry.space_group_name_H-M   'P 1'
#
loop_
_entity.id
_entity.type
_entity.pdbx_description
1 polymer ?
#
loop_
_entity_poly.entity_id
_entity_poly.type
_entity_poly.pdbx_seq_one_letter_code
_entity_poly.pdbx_strand_id
1 'polypeptide(L)'
;MLRSALVMASGAAVSACVSRVETAVAPMIAPPAYVPPIPQAPMIAKAAPRTPLGMRPELFKKAIAALDRHSMRIPSHDRIAIADFSMPSHRPRLYLVHLGRGEVETILV
;
A
#
# COMPACT_ATOMS: atom_id res chain seq x y z
N MET A 1 -13.49 44.00 56.60
CA MET A 1 -12.19 44.61 56.92
C MET A 1 -11.51 43.73 57.95
N LEU A 2 -10.22 43.40 57.75
CA LEU A 2 -9.33 42.67 58.67
C LEU A 2 -9.61 41.18 58.87
N ARG A 3 -8.64 40.27 58.95
CA ARG A 3 -7.19 40.26 58.66
C ARG A 3 -6.76 38.80 58.86
N SER A 4 -5.81 38.33 58.06
CA SER A 4 -5.14 37.04 58.18
C SER A 4 -4.42 36.86 59.53
N ALA A 5 -4.35 35.61 59.99
CA ALA A 5 -3.42 35.04 60.98
C ALA A 5 -3.95 33.63 61.31
N LEU A 6 -3.21 32.56 61.60
CA LEU A 6 -1.80 32.25 61.78
C LEU A 6 -1.76 30.74 62.15
N VAL A 7 -0.56 30.15 62.10
CA VAL A 7 -0.07 28.98 62.88
C VAL A 7 -0.30 27.57 62.33
N MET A 8 0.80 27.08 61.76
CA MET A 8 1.24 25.69 61.73
C MET A 8 1.50 25.17 63.15
N ALA A 9 0.90 24.02 63.49
CA ALA A 9 1.23 23.24 64.68
C ALA A 9 1.64 21.81 64.28
N SER A 10 2.93 21.54 64.48
CA SER A 10 3.50 20.36 65.16
C SER A 10 2.98 18.96 64.80
N GLY A 11 3.89 18.10 64.33
CA GLY A 11 3.68 16.65 64.39
C GLY A 11 4.71 15.84 63.62
N ALA A 12 5.94 15.75 64.14
CA ALA A 12 6.92 14.77 63.68
C ALA A 12 6.50 13.36 64.14
N ALA A 13 6.23 12.48 63.18
CA ALA A 13 6.26 11.03 63.40
C ALA A 13 7.13 10.42 62.29
N VAL A 14 8.37 10.12 62.66
CA VAL A 14 9.34 9.43 61.81
C VAL A 14 8.84 8.00 61.65
N SER A 15 8.28 7.67 60.49
CA SER A 15 7.94 6.29 60.11
C SER A 15 8.97 5.82 59.08
N ALA A 16 9.94 5.06 59.57
CA ALA A 16 10.99 4.45 58.76
C ALA A 16 10.42 3.22 58.03
N CYS A 17 9.80 3.43 56.86
CA CYS A 17 9.54 2.35 55.92
C CYS A 17 10.81 2.13 55.08
N VAL A 18 11.69 1.25 55.55
CA VAL A 18 12.77 0.70 54.72
C VAL A 18 12.10 -0.14 53.63
N SER A 19 11.98 0.41 52.42
CA SER A 19 11.61 -0.38 51.25
C SER A 19 12.77 -1.32 50.93
N ARG A 20 12.57 -2.63 51.13
CA ARG A 20 13.41 -3.64 50.48
C ARG A 20 13.26 -3.43 48.98
N VAL A 21 14.33 -3.00 48.33
CA VAL A 21 14.46 -3.15 46.87
C VAL A 21 14.69 -4.64 46.64
N GLU A 22 13.63 -5.37 46.34
CA GLU A 22 13.75 -6.67 45.71
C GLU A 22 14.17 -6.39 44.27
N THR A 23 15.46 -6.54 43.98
CA THR A 23 15.95 -6.57 42.59
C THR A 23 15.33 -7.80 41.93
N ALA A 24 14.17 -7.61 41.31
CA ALA A 24 13.59 -8.58 40.40
C ALA A 24 14.58 -8.78 39.24
N VAL A 25 15.21 -9.95 39.20
CA VAL A 25 16.05 -10.36 38.08
C VAL A 25 15.12 -10.51 36.88
N ALA A 26 15.26 -9.62 35.90
CA ALA A 26 14.52 -9.73 34.64
C ALA A 26 14.84 -11.10 34.01
N PRO A 27 13.84 -11.83 33.49
CA PRO A 27 14.12 -13.08 32.78
C PRO A 27 15.01 -12.76 31.57
N MET A 28 16.09 -13.53 31.45
CA MET A 28 16.99 -13.48 30.30
C MET A 28 16.17 -13.81 29.05
N ILE A 29 15.90 -12.81 28.21
CA ILE A 29 15.27 -13.02 26.90
C ILE A 29 16.21 -13.91 26.08
N ALA A 30 15.74 -15.11 25.74
CA ALA A 30 16.50 -16.01 24.86
C ALA A 30 16.78 -15.29 23.53
N PRO A 31 17.99 -15.43 22.96
CA PRO A 31 18.30 -14.82 21.68
C PRO A 31 17.34 -15.36 20.60
N PRO A 32 16.93 -14.53 19.63
CA PRO A 32 16.07 -14.98 18.54
C PRO A 32 16.74 -16.15 17.82
N ALA A 33 16.02 -17.26 17.67
CA ALA A 33 16.49 -18.42 16.92
C ALA A 33 16.84 -17.98 15.49
N TYR A 34 17.97 -18.45 14.97
CA TYR A 34 18.36 -18.22 13.59
C TYR A 34 17.30 -18.80 12.65
N VAL A 35 16.63 -17.94 11.89
CA VAL A 35 15.74 -18.36 10.80
C VAL A 35 16.54 -18.25 9.50
N PRO A 36 16.73 -19.36 8.76
CA PRO A 36 17.43 -19.29 7.48
C PRO A 36 16.66 -18.37 6.52
N PRO A 37 17.36 -17.60 5.66
CA PRO A 37 16.69 -16.78 4.67
C PRO A 37 15.84 -17.66 3.75
N ILE A 38 14.55 -17.32 3.62
CA ILE A 38 13.64 -17.99 2.70
C ILE A 38 14.18 -17.76 1.29
N PRO A 39 14.44 -18.82 0.49
CA PRO A 39 14.83 -18.66 -0.91
C PRO A 39 13.81 -17.79 -1.63
N GLN A 40 14.27 -16.74 -2.31
CA GLN A 40 13.38 -15.91 -3.11
C GLN A 40 12.81 -16.76 -4.24
N ALA A 41 11.48 -16.82 -4.34
CA ALA A 41 10.83 -17.49 -5.45
C ALA A 41 11.26 -16.85 -6.78
N PRO A 42 11.45 -17.64 -7.85
CA PRO A 42 11.75 -17.09 -9.17
C PRO A 42 10.67 -16.10 -9.58
N MET A 43 11.05 -14.84 -9.80
CA MET A 43 10.16 -13.87 -10.43
C MET A 43 10.03 -14.23 -11.90
N ILE A 44 8.93 -14.89 -12.28
CA ILE A 44 8.57 -15.01 -13.69
C ILE A 44 8.21 -13.60 -14.16
N ALA A 45 9.03 -13.02 -15.03
CA ALA A 45 8.70 -11.76 -15.67
C ALA A 45 7.40 -11.94 -16.46
N LYS A 46 6.32 -11.31 -16.00
CA LYS A 46 5.07 -11.26 -16.75
C LYS A 46 5.37 -10.57 -18.07
N ALA A 47 5.17 -11.28 -19.19
CA ALA A 47 5.34 -10.69 -20.51
C ALA A 47 4.46 -9.44 -20.60
N ALA A 48 5.07 -8.30 -20.93
CA ALA A 48 4.32 -7.06 -21.12
C ALA A 48 3.35 -7.26 -22.29
N PRO A 49 2.10 -6.78 -22.17
CA PRO A 49 1.16 -6.80 -23.29
C PRO A 49 1.80 -6.05 -24.47
N ARG A 50 1.74 -6.63 -25.68
CA ARG A 50 2.21 -5.96 -26.89
C ARG A 50 1.15 -4.98 -27.36
N THR A 51 1.58 -3.82 -27.85
CA THR A 51 0.67 -2.85 -28.47
C THR A 51 -0.02 -3.49 -29.68
N PRO A 52 -1.36 -3.43 -29.76
CA PRO A 52 -2.10 -3.86 -30.94
C PRO A 52 -1.73 -3.08 -32.20
N LEU A 53 -1.81 -3.75 -33.36
CA LEU A 53 -1.60 -3.10 -34.66
C LEU A 53 -2.60 -1.97 -34.89
N GLY A 54 -2.14 -0.86 -35.46
CA GLY A 54 -2.97 0.34 -35.71
C GLY A 54 -3.19 1.24 -34.49
N MET A 55 -2.84 0.80 -33.28
CA MET A 55 -2.91 1.61 -32.07
C MET A 55 -1.59 2.35 -31.80
N ARG A 56 -1.67 3.58 -31.32
CA ARG A 56 -0.51 4.35 -30.88
C ARG A 56 0.13 3.70 -29.65
N PRO A 57 1.43 3.35 -29.66
CA PRO A 57 2.10 2.71 -28.52
C PRO A 57 2.02 3.50 -27.21
N GLU A 58 2.16 4.82 -27.29
CA GLU A 58 2.04 5.69 -26.12
C GLU A 58 0.62 5.71 -25.52
N LEU A 59 -0.42 5.58 -26.35
CA LEU A 59 -1.80 5.47 -25.89
C LEU A 59 -2.01 4.16 -25.13
N PHE A 60 -1.52 3.06 -25.71
CA PHE A 60 -1.60 1.74 -25.08
C PHE A 60 -0.86 1.70 -23.74
N LYS A 61 0.37 2.23 -23.68
CA LYS A 61 1.16 2.34 -22.45
C LYS A 61 0.42 3.11 -21.36
N LYS A 62 -0.19 4.25 -21.71
CA LYS A 62 -1.01 5.05 -20.77
C LYS A 62 -2.25 4.29 -20.29
N ALA A 63 -2.91 3.55 -21.18
CA ALA A 63 -4.08 2.75 -20.84
C ALA A 63 -3.73 1.61 -19.87
N ILE A 64 -2.63 0.89 -20.09
CA ILE A 64 -2.15 -0.15 -19.16
C ILE A 64 -1.80 0.44 -17.80
N ALA A 65 -1.12 1.59 -17.77
CA ALA A 65 -0.81 2.27 -16.52
C ALA A 65 -2.07 2.75 -15.76
N ALA A 66 -3.11 3.17 -16.48
CA ALA A 66 -4.39 3.53 -15.88
C ALA A 66 -5.12 2.30 -15.32
N LEU A 67 -5.14 1.18 -16.05
CA LEU A 67 -5.71 -0.08 -15.58
C LEU A 67 -5.01 -0.56 -14.30
N ASP A 68 -3.69 -0.51 -14.26
CA ASP A 68 -2.89 -0.88 -13.09
C ASP A 68 -3.20 0.01 -11.88
N ARG A 69 -3.24 1.34 -12.08
CA ARG A 69 -3.61 2.32 -11.05
C ARG A 69 -5.00 2.06 -10.46
N HIS A 70 -5.95 1.61 -11.28
CA HIS A 70 -7.34 1.37 -10.87
C HIS A 70 -7.64 -0.11 -10.57
N SER A 71 -6.62 -0.97 -10.58
CA SER A 71 -6.76 -2.43 -10.50
C SER A 71 -7.57 -2.87 -9.29
N MET A 72 -7.35 -2.26 -8.11
CA MET A 72 -8.07 -2.58 -6.87
C MET A 72 -9.59 -2.36 -6.94
N ARG A 73 -10.09 -1.58 -7.89
CA ARG A 73 -11.52 -1.28 -8.06
C ARG A 73 -12.15 -2.00 -9.25
N ILE A 74 -11.34 -2.67 -10.05
CA ILE A 74 -11.76 -3.33 -11.28
C ILE A 74 -11.68 -4.84 -11.03
N PRO A 75 -12.80 -5.57 -11.04
CA PRO A 75 -12.76 -7.01 -10.77
C PRO A 75 -12.04 -7.83 -11.86
N SER A 76 -12.07 -7.36 -13.12
CA SER A 76 -11.46 -8.06 -14.26
C SER A 76 -10.50 -7.18 -15.04
N HIS A 77 -9.26 -7.64 -15.20
CA HIS A 77 -8.19 -6.92 -15.92
C HIS A 77 -7.75 -7.63 -17.20
N ASP A 78 -8.52 -8.59 -17.68
CA ASP A 78 -8.26 -9.33 -18.92
C ASP A 78 -8.63 -8.52 -20.17
N ARG A 79 -9.50 -7.52 -20.02
CA ARG A 79 -10.04 -6.69 -21.11
C ARG A 79 -9.98 -5.21 -20.78
N ILE A 80 -9.74 -4.40 -21.80
CA ILE A 80 -9.77 -2.95 -21.71
C ILE A 80 -10.33 -2.33 -22.99
N ALA A 81 -11.18 -1.32 -22.85
CA ALA A 81 -11.63 -0.47 -23.94
C ALA A 81 -10.79 0.81 -23.97
N ILE A 82 -10.23 1.14 -25.13
CA ILE A 82 -9.34 2.30 -25.33
C ILE A 82 -9.90 3.15 -26.47
N ALA A 83 -10.19 4.42 -26.20
CA ALA A 83 -10.64 5.36 -27.22
C ALA A 83 -9.52 6.32 -27.62
N ASP A 84 -9.20 6.42 -28.93
CA ASP A 84 -8.23 7.39 -29.46
C ASP A 84 -8.94 8.65 -29.98
N PHE A 85 -9.04 9.66 -29.12
CA PHE A 85 -9.65 10.94 -29.48
C PHE A 85 -8.78 11.83 -30.39
N SER A 86 -7.54 11.44 -30.68
CA SER A 86 -6.73 12.16 -31.70
C SER A 86 -7.15 11.81 -33.12
N MET A 87 -7.88 10.70 -33.31
CA MET A 87 -8.47 10.32 -34.59
C MET A 87 -9.85 10.98 -34.78
N PRO A 88 -10.18 11.40 -36.01
CA PRO A 88 -11.49 11.96 -36.32
C PRO A 88 -12.59 10.90 -36.12
N SER A 89 -13.79 11.34 -35.74
CA SER A 89 -14.92 10.45 -35.36
C SER A 89 -15.45 9.58 -36.50
N HIS A 90 -15.19 9.93 -37.76
CA HIS A 90 -15.56 9.10 -38.91
C HIS A 90 -14.63 7.89 -39.10
N ARG A 91 -13.54 7.78 -38.31
CA ARG A 91 -12.65 6.62 -38.32
C ARG A 91 -12.87 5.74 -37.09
N PRO A 92 -12.79 4.41 -37.23
CA PRO A 92 -12.81 3.50 -36.09
C PRO A 92 -11.70 3.85 -35.10
N ARG A 93 -12.06 4.16 -33.86
CA ARG A 93 -11.15 4.71 -32.84
C ARG A 93 -11.42 4.18 -31.43
N LEU A 94 -12.40 3.31 -31.26
CA LEU A 94 -12.60 2.53 -30.05
C LEU A 94 -12.00 1.15 -30.25
N TYR A 95 -11.06 0.77 -29.40
CA TYR A 95 -10.39 -0.52 -29.43
C TYR A 95 -10.79 -1.33 -28.20
N LEU A 96 -11.34 -2.52 -28.42
CA LEU A 96 -11.60 -3.53 -27.38
C LEU A 96 -10.44 -4.51 -27.39
N VAL A 97 -9.63 -4.53 -26.34
CA VAL A 97 -8.39 -5.31 -26.27
C VAL A 97 -8.52 -6.42 -25.24
N HIS A 98 -8.23 -7.65 -25.64
CA HIS A 98 -8.09 -8.79 -24.74
C HIS A 98 -6.59 -9.01 -24.41
N LEU A 99 -6.16 -8.62 -23.21
CA LEU A 99 -4.75 -8.59 -22.81
C LEU A 99 -4.12 -9.98 -22.70
N GLY A 100 -4.89 -11.01 -22.35
CA GLY A 100 -4.40 -12.40 -22.28
C GLY A 100 -4.23 -13.11 -23.64
N ARG A 101 -5.08 -12.77 -24.62
CA ARG A 101 -5.12 -13.44 -25.95
C ARG A 101 -4.46 -12.61 -27.05
N GLY A 102 -4.31 -11.30 -26.84
CA GLY A 102 -3.82 -10.37 -27.85
C GLY A 102 -4.86 -10.01 -28.92
N GLU A 103 -6.11 -10.43 -28.77
CA GLU A 103 -7.21 -10.11 -29.69
C GLU A 103 -7.60 -8.64 -29.54
N VAL A 104 -7.88 -7.99 -30.68
CA VAL A 104 -8.39 -6.62 -30.73
C VAL A 104 -9.53 -6.50 -31.72
N GLU A 105 -10.62 -5.89 -31.26
CA GLU A 105 -11.75 -5.46 -32.07
C GLU A 105 -11.79 -3.94 -32.12
N THR A 106 -12.02 -3.37 -33.30
CA THR A 106 -12.03 -1.92 -33.52
C THR A 106 -13.39 -1.46 -34.01
N ILE A 107 -13.97 -0.46 -33.33
CA ILE A 107 -15.33 0.02 -33.56
C ILE A 107 -15.34 1.54 -33.79
N LEU A 108 -16.32 2.00 -34.57
CA LEU A 108 -16.63 3.40 -34.79
C LEU A 108 -17.42 4.01 -33.62
N VAL A 109 -17.03 5.21 -33.16
CA VAL A 109 -17.67 5.96 -32.05
C VAL A 109 -17.63 7.47 -32.21
#